data_AF-S2J1D4-F1
#
_entry.id   AF-S2J1D4-F1
#
_cell.length_a   1.000
_cell.length_b   1.000
_cell.length_c   1.000
_cell.angle_alpha   90.00
_cell.angle_beta   90.00
_cell.angle_gamma   90.00
#
_symmetry.space_group_name_H-M   'P 1'
#
loop_
_entity.id
_entity.type
_entity.pdbx_description
1 polymer ?
#
loop_
_entity_poly.entity_id
_entity_poly.type
_entity_poly.pdbx_seq_one_letter_code
_entity_poly.pdbx_strand_id
1 'polypeptide(L)'
;MQQHTIQQQMPHGSDPPNQSVHTIVVGGRPFRLSWESLKSDGPTNFFVDYFRKKRTTKAMHIDRDPDTFELIVRHLRGYYIRSQDDIQHQSLLCDATYYGLNRLKKTLQEHLYVNVGGRVFRLPWNLFQKDGTHNFFTGPLMHSLLSPHAEDGNSPPIYIDRDPDIFADIVNHLRGYTIHIRDEVHRKNLLRDAQYYVFRQLSDKLLTAQQTVAGFGDGSNPEVLLLLQDMRVVNMLPSQAMKQDKPYTIQDMSSARDWSLTQLQYKRIVDGPPHVLLVQVSDLSMQIHKTAANTTRLLFEMNEPDLKKMRNMAHVAKATQGVRMEMFLDEYCAITIDDNQVQSLQECIDQDLIETNWEPCQKPDHQECQMSRLILQRAICGVHVIDSMITLCALRFECISSKYRLNLKRQFLSN
;
A
#
# COMPACT_ATOMS: atom_id res chain seq x y z
N MET A 1 30.23 63.37 60.06
CA MET A 1 30.07 61.91 60.17
C MET A 1 29.79 61.36 58.77
N GLN A 2 30.78 60.70 58.19
CA GLN A 2 30.65 59.99 56.90
C GLN A 2 29.78 58.75 57.11
N GLN A 3 28.67 58.64 56.39
CA GLN A 3 27.92 57.39 56.30
C GLN A 3 28.55 56.52 55.21
N HIS A 4 29.24 55.47 55.66
CA HIS A 4 29.70 54.37 54.83
C HIS A 4 28.52 53.75 54.09
N THR A 5 28.52 53.86 52.77
CA THR A 5 27.67 53.04 51.90
C THR A 5 28.26 51.64 51.91
N ILE A 6 27.58 50.71 52.58
CA ILE A 6 27.91 49.29 52.57
C ILE A 6 27.66 48.78 51.15
N GLN A 7 28.72 48.63 50.36
CA GLN A 7 28.71 47.74 49.20
C GLN A 7 28.48 46.33 49.73
N GLN A 8 27.26 45.82 49.57
CA GLN A 8 26.99 44.39 49.72
C GLN A 8 27.79 43.66 48.64
N GLN A 9 28.93 43.09 49.04
CA GLN A 9 29.64 42.10 48.26
C GLN A 9 28.72 40.88 48.12
N MET A 10 28.15 40.72 46.92
CA MET A 10 27.34 39.56 46.59
C MET A 10 28.20 38.30 46.56
N PRO A 11 27.71 37.16 47.07
CA PRO A 11 28.49 35.93 47.17
C PRO A 11 28.91 35.42 45.78
N HIS A 12 30.18 35.02 45.68
CA HIS A 12 30.72 34.26 44.56
C HIS A 12 29.85 33.02 44.33
N GLY A 13 29.06 33.01 43.26
CA GLY A 13 28.16 31.89 42.89
C GLY A 13 26.70 32.26 42.65
N SER A 14 26.25 33.49 42.98
CA SER A 14 24.83 33.89 42.80
C SER A 14 24.51 34.32 41.36
N ASP A 15 23.38 33.87 40.82
CA ASP A 15 22.84 34.27 39.51
C ASP A 15 22.47 35.78 39.48
N PRO A 16 22.55 36.46 38.33
CA PRO A 16 22.01 37.81 38.15
C PRO A 16 20.54 37.94 38.59
N PRO A 17 20.07 39.16 38.95
CA PRO A 17 18.64 39.39 39.19
C PRO A 17 17.82 39.04 37.96
N ASN A 18 16.63 38.46 38.15
CA ASN A 18 15.75 38.03 37.06
C ASN A 18 15.42 39.17 36.06
N GLN A 19 15.33 40.41 36.54
CA GLN A 19 15.05 41.61 35.74
C GLN A 19 16.28 42.15 34.98
N SER A 20 17.48 41.63 35.25
CA SER A 20 18.69 42.08 34.57
C SER A 20 18.61 41.80 33.07
N VAL A 21 18.84 42.83 32.26
CA VAL A 21 18.73 42.76 30.80
C VAL A 21 20.11 42.53 30.18
N HIS A 22 20.18 41.52 29.32
CA HIS A 22 21.37 41.13 28.56
C HIS A 22 21.10 41.31 27.07
N THR A 23 22.12 41.72 26.32
CA THR A 23 22.03 41.91 24.86
C THR A 23 22.73 40.77 24.15
N ILE A 24 22.05 40.16 23.18
CA ILE A 24 22.62 39.17 22.27
C ILE A 24 22.53 39.74 20.87
N VAL A 25 23.67 39.91 20.20
CA VAL A 25 23.77 40.43 18.84
C VAL A 25 23.98 39.26 17.91
N VAL A 26 22.97 38.93 17.10
CA VAL A 26 22.99 37.79 16.16
C VAL A 26 22.95 38.32 14.74
N GLY A 27 23.94 37.98 13.91
CA GLY A 27 24.04 38.48 12.53
C GLY A 27 23.99 40.01 12.43
N GLY A 28 24.49 40.71 13.45
CA GLY A 28 24.43 42.18 13.56
C GLY A 28 23.12 42.75 14.14
N ARG A 29 22.06 41.95 14.33
CA ARG A 29 20.79 42.39 14.92
C ARG A 29 20.81 42.22 16.46
N PRO A 30 20.52 43.26 17.26
CA PRO A 30 20.52 43.17 18.72
C PRO A 30 19.18 42.68 19.28
N PHE A 31 19.22 41.71 20.18
CA PHE A 31 18.08 41.17 20.92
C PHE A 31 18.29 41.39 22.42
N ARG A 32 17.28 41.91 23.10
CA ARG A 32 17.33 42.17 24.56
C ARG A 32 16.43 41.20 25.30
N LEU A 33 17.00 40.48 26.25
CA LEU A 33 16.36 39.45 27.05
C LEU A 33 16.65 39.67 28.53
N SER A 34 15.66 39.39 29.38
CA SER A 34 15.89 39.34 30.81
C SER A 34 16.61 38.05 31.19
N TRP A 35 17.28 38.05 32.34
CA TRP A 35 17.90 36.85 32.90
C TRP A 35 16.89 35.72 33.12
N GLU A 36 15.66 36.06 33.48
CA GLU A 36 14.55 35.10 33.58
C GLU A 36 14.26 34.41 32.25
N SER A 37 14.16 35.17 31.15
CA SER A 37 13.93 34.59 29.82
C SER A 37 15.08 33.68 29.38
N LEU A 38 16.34 34.06 29.65
CA LEU A 38 17.50 33.24 29.29
C LEU A 38 17.52 31.88 30.01
N LYS A 39 17.06 31.81 31.25
CA LYS A 39 16.97 30.56 32.03
C LYS A 39 15.70 29.74 31.75
N SER A 40 14.78 30.24 30.92
CA SER A 40 13.47 29.62 30.74
C SER A 40 13.55 28.21 30.11
N ASP A 41 14.57 27.95 29.29
CA ASP A 41 14.88 26.65 28.70
C ASP A 41 16.09 26.01 29.40
N GLY A 42 16.00 25.96 30.73
CA GLY A 42 16.96 25.27 31.58
C GLY A 42 18.16 26.11 32.03
N PRO A 43 18.88 25.64 33.06
CA PRO A 43 19.96 26.40 33.70
C PRO A 43 21.34 26.22 33.05
N THR A 44 21.46 25.46 31.97
CA THR A 44 22.75 25.05 31.36
C THR A 44 22.82 25.31 29.86
N ASN A 45 21.94 26.17 29.33
CA ASN A 45 22.03 26.54 27.92
C ASN A 45 23.20 27.50 27.67
N PHE A 46 23.58 27.62 26.40
CA PHE A 46 24.74 28.40 25.94
C PHE A 46 24.75 29.83 26.49
N PHE A 47 23.59 30.50 26.52
CA PHE A 47 23.50 31.89 26.97
C PHE A 47 23.71 32.01 28.48
N VAL A 48 23.06 31.15 29.26
CA VAL A 48 23.17 31.14 30.72
C VAL A 48 24.61 30.90 31.14
N ASP A 49 25.27 29.92 30.54
CA ASP A 49 26.67 29.60 30.83
C ASP A 49 27.63 30.74 30.45
N TYR A 50 27.40 31.39 29.31
CA TYR A 50 28.22 32.52 28.88
C TYR A 50 28.13 33.70 29.85
N PHE A 51 26.93 34.16 30.19
CA PHE A 51 26.75 35.32 31.06
C PHE A 51 27.10 35.02 32.52
N ARG A 52 26.99 33.76 32.97
CA ARG A 52 27.56 33.33 34.26
C ARG A 52 29.08 33.46 34.30
N LYS A 53 29.77 33.03 33.24
CA LYS A 53 31.23 33.10 33.12
C LYS A 53 31.73 34.54 32.92
N LYS A 54 31.01 35.36 32.17
CA LYS A 54 31.38 36.74 31.81
C LYS A 54 30.46 37.78 32.44
N ARG A 55 30.40 37.82 33.78
CA ARG A 55 29.45 38.65 34.57
C ARG A 55 29.47 40.16 34.27
N THR A 56 30.60 40.70 33.84
CA THR A 56 30.77 42.13 33.51
C THR A 56 30.31 42.47 32.09
N THR A 57 30.13 41.46 31.23
CA THR A 57 29.81 41.63 29.82
C THR A 57 28.31 41.65 29.63
N LYS A 58 27.77 42.78 29.14
CA LYS A 58 26.33 42.95 28.88
C LYS A 58 25.90 42.54 27.46
N ALA A 59 26.87 42.27 26.58
CA ALA A 59 26.63 41.97 25.17
C ALA A 59 27.39 40.73 24.70
N MET A 60 26.69 39.79 24.06
CA MET A 60 27.26 38.64 23.36
C MET A 60 27.08 38.83 21.85
N HIS A 61 28.06 38.42 21.04
CA HIS A 61 27.94 38.41 19.58
C HIS A 61 27.95 36.98 19.04
N ILE A 62 27.08 36.67 18.09
CA ILE A 62 26.91 35.35 17.47
C ILE A 62 26.75 35.51 15.96
N ASP A 63 27.48 34.70 15.20
CA ASP A 63 27.41 34.65 13.73
C ASP A 63 26.41 33.57 13.29
N ARG A 64 25.12 33.88 13.41
CA ARG A 64 23.98 33.02 13.08
C ARG A 64 22.86 33.86 12.45
N ASP A 65 21.84 33.21 11.91
CA ASP A 65 20.71 33.88 11.27
C ASP A 65 19.80 34.60 12.31
N PRO A 66 19.63 35.94 12.21
CA PRO A 66 18.79 36.68 13.15
C PRO A 66 17.30 36.35 13.04
N ASP A 67 16.81 35.90 11.88
CA ASP A 67 15.37 35.64 11.69
C ASP A 67 14.95 34.35 12.40
N THR A 68 15.78 33.29 12.31
CA THR A 68 15.64 32.07 13.12
C THR A 68 15.77 32.38 14.60
N PHE A 69 16.72 33.25 14.99
CA PHE A 69 16.92 33.63 16.38
C PHE A 69 15.73 34.37 17.01
N GLU A 70 14.99 35.18 16.24
CA GLU A 70 13.76 35.83 16.73
C GLU A 70 12.74 34.80 17.23
N LEU A 71 12.62 33.64 16.56
CA LEU A 71 11.75 32.54 17.02
C LEU A 71 12.25 31.95 18.35
N ILE A 72 13.57 31.84 18.53
CA ILE A 72 14.19 31.38 19.78
C ILE A 72 13.92 32.37 20.91
N VAL A 73 14.02 33.68 20.64
CA VAL A 73 13.67 34.73 21.59
C VAL A 73 12.22 34.60 22.05
N ARG A 74 11.30 34.34 21.12
CA ARG A 74 9.89 34.10 21.46
C ARG A 74 9.72 32.86 22.34
N HIS A 75 10.40 31.75 22.03
CA HIS A 75 10.40 30.56 22.90
C HIS A 75 10.93 30.86 24.30
N LEU A 76 12.06 31.58 24.40
CA LEU A 76 12.66 31.97 25.68
C LEU A 76 11.79 32.93 26.49
N ARG A 77 10.86 33.63 25.83
CA ARG A 77 9.82 34.45 26.48
C ARG A 77 8.56 33.64 26.86
N GLY A 78 8.54 32.34 26.57
CA GLY A 78 7.45 31.43 26.92
C GLY A 78 6.38 31.23 25.84
N TYR A 79 6.57 31.75 24.62
CA TYR A 79 5.63 31.52 23.53
C TYR A 79 5.83 30.14 22.90
N TYR A 80 4.73 29.50 22.50
CA TYR A 80 4.76 28.30 21.67
C TYR A 80 5.23 28.64 20.25
N ILE A 81 6.19 27.87 19.72
CA ILE A 81 6.75 28.06 18.38
C ILE A 81 6.32 26.94 17.46
N ARG A 82 5.87 27.32 16.27
CA ARG A 82 5.56 26.41 15.18
C ARG A 82 6.28 26.89 13.93
N SER A 83 7.09 26.00 13.35
CA SER A 83 7.76 26.23 12.06
C SER A 83 6.73 26.33 10.93
N GLN A 84 7.00 27.21 9.96
CA GLN A 84 6.15 27.44 8.81
C GLN A 84 6.32 26.33 7.76
N ASP A 85 7.57 25.91 7.52
CA ASP A 85 7.97 24.90 6.55
C ASP A 85 9.09 24.01 7.09
N ASP A 86 9.59 23.10 6.25
CA ASP A 86 10.67 22.17 6.53
C ASP A 86 12.04 22.86 6.67
N ILE A 87 12.31 23.91 5.88
CA ILE A 87 13.55 24.67 5.95
C ILE A 87 13.69 25.39 7.30
N GLN A 88 12.68 26.19 7.67
CA GLN A 88 12.67 26.88 8.95
C GLN A 88 12.66 25.91 10.13
N HIS A 89 11.98 24.76 10.00
CA HIS A 89 12.02 23.71 11.02
C HIS A 89 13.43 23.20 11.25
N GLN A 90 14.16 22.91 10.17
CA GLN A 90 15.51 22.43 10.24
C GLN A 90 16.46 23.49 10.80
N SER A 91 16.41 24.73 10.29
CA SER A 91 17.23 25.84 10.81
C SER A 91 17.00 26.06 12.30
N LEU A 92 15.75 26.01 12.76
CA LEU A 92 15.41 26.17 14.16
C LEU A 92 15.90 24.98 15.02
N LEU A 93 15.86 23.76 14.49
CA LEU A 93 16.38 22.57 15.18
C LEU A 93 17.92 22.61 15.28
N CYS A 94 18.62 23.05 14.23
CA CYS A 94 20.07 23.30 14.23
C CYS A 94 20.44 24.26 15.35
N ASP A 95 19.77 25.42 15.39
CA ASP A 95 20.06 26.46 16.35
C ASP A 95 19.65 26.07 17.78
N ALA A 96 18.49 25.43 17.96
CA ALA A 96 18.09 24.89 19.27
C ALA A 96 19.13 23.90 19.82
N THR A 97 19.71 23.10 18.94
CA THR A 97 20.78 22.16 19.29
C THR A 97 22.07 22.90 19.64
N TYR A 98 22.51 23.84 18.79
CA TYR A 98 23.69 24.66 19.01
C TYR A 98 23.65 25.43 20.34
N TYR A 99 22.49 26.01 20.69
CA TYR A 99 22.33 26.77 21.93
C TYR A 99 22.03 25.89 23.16
N GLY A 100 21.86 24.57 23.00
CA GLY A 100 21.53 23.66 24.11
C GLY A 100 20.12 23.85 24.69
N LEU A 101 19.15 24.21 23.84
CA LEU A 101 17.76 24.49 24.21
C LEU A 101 16.93 23.20 24.19
N ASN A 102 17.05 22.39 25.24
CA ASN A 102 16.50 21.04 25.29
C ASN A 102 14.96 20.99 25.21
N ARG A 103 14.24 21.95 25.83
CA ARG A 103 12.77 22.00 25.75
C ARG A 103 12.32 22.37 24.35
N LEU A 104 12.97 23.34 23.71
CA LEU A 104 12.68 23.69 22.32
C LEU A 104 12.96 22.51 21.39
N LYS A 105 14.16 21.91 21.47
CA LYS A 105 14.55 20.73 20.68
C LYS A 105 13.50 19.62 20.79
N LYS A 106 13.09 19.27 22.01
CA LYS A 106 12.07 18.25 22.25
C LYS A 106 10.73 18.60 21.61
N THR A 107 10.29 19.86 21.72
CA THR A 107 9.02 20.33 21.13
C THR A 107 9.04 20.25 19.61
N LEU A 108 10.16 20.60 18.98
CA LEU A 108 10.33 20.51 17.53
C LEU A 108 10.29 19.04 17.06
N GLN A 109 10.96 18.15 17.77
CA GLN A 109 11.03 16.72 17.45
C GLN A 109 9.69 15.96 17.58
N GLU A 110 8.63 16.56 18.12
CA GLU A 110 7.30 15.95 18.19
C GLU A 110 6.66 15.72 16.80
N HIS A 111 7.03 16.54 15.82
CA HIS A 111 6.47 16.49 14.47
C HIS A 111 7.57 16.32 13.45
N LEU A 112 7.29 15.48 12.45
CA LEU A 112 8.08 15.36 11.24
C LEU A 112 7.62 16.42 10.23
N TYR A 113 8.56 17.21 9.73
CA TYR A 113 8.39 18.00 8.52
C TYR A 113 9.08 17.27 7.38
N VAL A 114 8.32 16.86 6.37
CA VAL A 114 8.84 16.13 5.21
C VAL A 114 8.29 16.73 3.94
N ASN A 115 9.16 17.01 2.98
CA ASN A 115 8.80 17.46 1.65
C ASN A 115 8.63 16.23 0.75
N VAL A 116 7.43 16.00 0.25
CA VAL A 116 7.14 14.92 -0.69
C VAL A 116 6.76 15.56 -2.03
N GLY A 117 7.58 15.35 -3.06
CA GLY A 117 7.32 15.87 -4.41
C GLY A 117 7.04 17.37 -4.49
N GLY A 118 7.66 18.17 -3.61
CA GLY A 118 7.47 19.63 -3.54
C GLY A 118 6.39 20.10 -2.55
N ARG A 119 5.62 19.20 -1.92
CA ARG A 119 4.61 19.54 -0.90
C ARG A 119 5.13 19.19 0.49
N VAL A 120 5.13 20.18 1.40
CA VAL A 120 5.56 19.97 2.79
C VAL A 120 4.42 19.42 3.64
N PHE A 121 4.69 18.31 4.33
CA PHE A 121 3.78 17.67 5.27
C PHE A 121 4.32 17.79 6.70
N ARG A 122 3.47 18.28 7.61
CA ARG A 122 3.72 18.30 9.06
C ARG A 122 2.90 17.20 9.72
N LEU A 123 3.57 16.13 10.16
CA LEU A 123 2.92 14.92 10.67
C LEU A 123 3.46 14.54 12.04
N PRO A 124 2.60 14.21 13.03
CA PRO A 124 3.09 13.73 14.31
C PRO A 124 3.63 12.30 14.18
N TRP A 125 4.72 11.97 14.86
CA TRP A 125 5.38 10.66 14.73
C TRP A 125 4.47 9.46 15.04
N ASN A 126 3.53 9.64 15.99
CA ASN A 126 2.57 8.61 16.36
C ASN A 126 1.61 8.23 15.23
N LEU A 127 1.45 9.07 14.19
CA LEU A 127 0.61 8.78 13.03
C LEU A 127 1.16 7.56 12.26
N PHE A 128 2.48 7.47 12.11
CA PHE A 128 3.11 6.41 11.34
C PHE A 128 3.04 5.04 12.04
N GLN A 129 2.79 5.01 13.35
CA GLN A 129 2.62 3.76 14.10
C GLN A 129 1.26 3.09 13.84
N LYS A 130 0.32 3.78 13.19
CA LYS A 130 -1.03 3.27 12.90
C LYS A 130 -1.05 2.08 11.95
N ASP A 131 -0.05 1.98 11.07
CA ASP A 131 0.14 0.85 10.14
C ASP A 131 1.17 -0.17 10.67
N GLY A 132 1.54 -0.07 11.95
CA GLY A 132 2.54 -0.91 12.60
C GLY A 132 3.81 -0.15 12.98
N THR A 133 4.64 -0.78 13.82
CA THR A 133 5.81 -0.15 14.45
C THR A 133 7.07 -0.14 13.59
N HIS A 134 7.11 -0.94 12.52
CA HIS A 134 8.28 -1.10 11.67
C HIS A 134 7.98 -0.63 10.24
N ASN A 135 8.24 0.63 9.97
CA ASN A 135 8.10 1.23 8.64
C ASN A 135 9.26 2.19 8.35
N PHE A 136 9.30 2.74 7.14
CA PHE A 136 10.34 3.67 6.71
C PHE A 136 10.50 4.86 7.66
N PHE A 137 9.38 5.41 8.16
CA PHE A 137 9.38 6.58 9.03
C PHE A 137 9.86 6.22 10.44
N THR A 138 9.28 5.20 11.06
CA THR A 138 9.60 4.80 12.45
C THR A 138 10.91 4.01 12.59
N GLY A 139 11.50 3.57 11.48
CA GLY A 139 12.78 2.85 11.44
C GLY A 139 13.92 3.73 10.94
N PRO A 140 14.33 3.57 9.67
CA PRO A 140 15.54 4.19 9.14
C PRO A 140 15.51 5.72 9.20
N LEU A 141 14.37 6.36 8.92
CA LEU A 141 14.28 7.82 8.94
C LEU A 141 14.38 8.36 10.37
N MET A 142 13.57 7.84 11.29
CA MET A 142 13.61 8.27 12.70
C MET A 142 15.00 8.04 13.31
N HIS A 143 15.65 6.91 13.01
CA HIS A 143 17.02 6.67 13.45
C HIS A 143 18.00 7.69 12.85
N SER A 144 17.88 8.02 11.56
CA SER A 144 18.75 9.02 10.92
C SER A 144 18.60 10.42 11.52
N LEU A 145 17.39 10.81 11.95
CA LEU A 145 17.12 12.16 12.46
C LEU A 145 17.39 12.29 13.96
N LEU A 146 17.17 11.22 14.73
CA LEU A 146 17.25 11.23 16.19
C LEU A 146 18.51 10.55 16.74
N SER A 147 19.39 10.05 15.87
CA SER A 147 20.64 9.41 16.30
C SER A 147 21.52 10.39 17.11
N PRO A 148 22.17 9.93 18.19
CA PRO A 148 23.09 10.73 19.00
C PRO A 148 24.40 11.09 18.27
N HIS A 149 24.54 10.79 16.97
CA HIS A 149 25.65 11.26 16.13
C HIS A 149 25.20 12.39 15.18
N ALA A 150 23.90 12.70 15.12
CA ALA A 150 23.36 13.87 14.45
C ALA A 150 23.33 15.11 15.37
N GLU A 151 24.10 15.08 16.48
CA GLU A 151 24.15 16.09 17.54
C GLU A 151 24.57 17.49 17.04
N ASP A 152 25.12 17.60 15.83
CA ASP A 152 25.45 18.91 15.24
C ASP A 152 24.23 19.63 14.65
N GLY A 153 23.06 18.98 14.62
CA GLY A 153 21.83 19.52 14.06
C GLY A 153 21.85 19.72 12.54
N ASN A 154 22.98 19.49 11.87
CA ASN A 154 23.24 19.81 10.47
C ASN A 154 22.57 18.86 9.44
N SER A 155 21.47 18.19 9.77
CA SER A 155 20.74 17.38 8.79
C SER A 155 20.06 18.30 7.75
N PRO A 156 20.12 17.99 6.45
CA PRO A 156 19.35 18.74 5.46
C PRO A 156 17.83 18.50 5.65
N PRO A 157 16.98 19.42 5.16
CA PRO A 157 15.54 19.18 5.08
C PRO A 157 15.24 17.86 4.34
N ILE A 158 14.20 17.16 4.80
CA ILE A 158 13.89 15.82 4.31
C ILE A 158 13.08 15.93 3.03
N TYR A 159 13.62 15.39 1.94
CA TYR A 159 12.94 15.31 0.65
C TYR A 159 12.70 13.86 0.23
N ILE A 160 11.49 13.57 -0.22
CA ILE A 160 11.07 12.28 -0.78
C ILE A 160 10.53 12.50 -2.18
N ASP A 161 11.16 11.86 -3.16
CA ASP A 161 10.78 11.95 -4.57
C ASP A 161 9.59 11.03 -4.88
N ARG A 162 8.41 11.40 -4.39
CA ARG A 162 7.15 10.67 -4.55
C ARG A 162 6.00 11.64 -4.82
N ASP A 163 4.89 11.09 -5.29
CA ASP A 163 3.70 11.87 -5.61
C ASP A 163 3.04 12.39 -4.32
N PRO A 164 2.89 13.72 -4.16
CA PRO A 164 2.29 14.29 -2.95
C PRO A 164 0.80 13.97 -2.77
N ASP A 165 0.05 13.71 -3.84
CA ASP A 165 -1.37 13.39 -3.75
C ASP A 165 -1.59 11.95 -3.28
N ILE A 166 -0.77 11.01 -3.77
CA ILE A 166 -0.74 9.63 -3.27
C ILE A 166 -0.34 9.60 -1.79
N PHE A 167 0.69 10.37 -1.41
CA PHE A 167 1.10 10.45 -0.01
C PHE A 167 0.00 11.08 0.88
N ALA A 168 -0.73 12.08 0.38
CA ALA A 168 -1.86 12.66 1.11
C ALA A 168 -2.97 11.63 1.37
N ASP A 169 -3.27 10.75 0.41
CA ASP A 169 -4.24 9.67 0.59
C ASP A 169 -3.77 8.63 1.62
N ILE A 170 -2.48 8.28 1.62
CA ILE A 170 -1.87 7.44 2.67
C ILE A 170 -1.99 8.11 4.04
N VAL A 171 -1.69 9.41 4.14
CA VAL A 171 -1.83 10.16 5.39
C VAL A 171 -3.27 10.18 5.88
N ASN A 172 -4.24 10.37 5.00
CA ASN A 172 -5.67 10.32 5.34
C ASN A 172 -6.07 8.93 5.84
N HIS A 173 -5.52 7.87 5.24
CA HIS A 173 -5.71 6.51 5.73
C HIS A 173 -5.18 6.31 7.15
N LEU A 174 -3.96 6.76 7.44
CA LEU A 174 -3.36 6.66 8.77
C LEU A 174 -4.16 7.45 9.83
N ARG A 175 -4.86 8.53 9.42
CA ARG A 175 -5.79 9.28 10.27
C ARG A 175 -7.11 8.55 10.53
N GLY A 176 -7.36 7.43 9.83
CA GLY A 176 -8.58 6.62 9.94
C GLY A 176 -9.63 6.90 8.87
N TYR A 177 -9.36 7.77 7.89
CA TYR A 177 -10.28 7.98 6.78
C TYR A 177 -10.22 6.81 5.77
N THR A 178 -11.32 6.63 5.04
CA THR A 178 -11.39 5.63 3.98
C THR A 178 -10.76 6.20 2.70
N ILE A 179 -9.78 5.48 2.15
CA ILE A 179 -9.19 5.83 0.85
C ILE A 179 -10.23 5.57 -0.23
N HIS A 180 -10.52 6.60 -1.03
CA HIS A 180 -11.36 6.47 -2.21
C HIS A 180 -10.46 6.11 -3.41
N ILE A 181 -10.57 4.87 -3.89
CA ILE A 181 -9.84 4.42 -5.07
C ILE A 181 -10.56 4.97 -6.31
N ARG A 182 -9.94 5.95 -6.98
CA ARG A 182 -10.46 6.57 -8.22
C ARG A 182 -10.46 5.61 -9.41
N ASP A 183 -9.35 4.89 -9.59
CA ASP A 183 -9.13 3.94 -10.69
C ASP A 183 -8.00 2.95 -10.34
N GLU A 184 -7.74 1.98 -11.22
CA GLU A 184 -6.68 0.98 -11.02
C GLU A 184 -5.26 1.55 -11.06
N VAL A 185 -5.01 2.65 -11.79
CA VAL A 185 -3.70 3.31 -11.80
C VAL A 185 -3.45 3.94 -10.44
N HIS A 186 -4.46 4.61 -9.89
CA HIS A 186 -4.44 5.18 -8.55
C HIS A 186 -4.17 4.11 -7.49
N ARG A 187 -4.86 2.96 -7.56
CA ARG A 187 -4.63 1.83 -6.64
C ARG A 187 -3.20 1.29 -6.74
N LYS A 188 -2.68 1.09 -7.95
CA LYS A 188 -1.31 0.59 -8.17
C LYS A 188 -0.26 1.57 -7.63
N ASN A 189 -0.47 2.88 -7.83
CA ASN A 189 0.41 3.91 -7.29
C ASN A 189 0.36 3.94 -5.75
N LEU A 190 -0.83 3.85 -5.15
CA LEU A 190 -1.00 3.71 -3.71
C LEU A 190 -0.28 2.47 -3.16
N LEU A 191 -0.41 1.32 -3.83
CA LEU A 191 0.25 0.08 -3.42
C LEU A 191 1.78 0.20 -3.52
N ARG A 192 2.29 0.78 -4.61
CA ARG A 192 3.74 0.99 -4.81
C ARG A 192 4.33 1.89 -3.72
N ASP A 193 3.65 2.98 -3.38
CA ASP A 193 4.14 3.91 -2.37
C ASP A 193 3.94 3.34 -0.96
N ALA A 194 2.85 2.62 -0.69
CA ALA A 194 2.68 1.86 0.56
C ALA A 194 3.81 0.84 0.78
N GLN A 195 4.23 0.13 -0.28
CA GLN A 195 5.38 -0.78 -0.23
C GLN A 195 6.71 -0.04 -0.02
N TYR A 196 6.92 1.09 -0.67
CA TYR A 196 8.11 1.92 -0.48
C TYR A 196 8.24 2.40 0.96
N TYR A 197 7.15 2.86 1.57
CA TYR A 197 7.14 3.28 2.98
C TYR A 197 7.08 2.11 3.96
N VAL A 198 6.91 0.87 3.46
CA VAL A 198 6.77 -0.35 4.26
C VAL A 198 5.52 -0.30 5.16
N PHE A 199 4.43 0.30 4.66
CA PHE A 199 3.11 0.23 5.27
C PHE A 199 2.43 -1.09 4.88
N ARG A 200 2.68 -2.14 5.69
CA ARG A 200 2.24 -3.51 5.43
C ARG A 200 0.72 -3.67 5.50
N GLN A 201 0.03 -3.05 6.46
CA GLN A 201 -1.41 -3.25 6.60
C GLN A 201 -2.15 -2.57 5.45
N LEU A 202 -1.74 -1.37 5.07
CA LEU A 202 -2.24 -0.69 3.89
C LEU A 202 -1.94 -1.49 2.61
N SER A 203 -0.72 -2.02 2.47
CA SER A 203 -0.36 -2.86 1.32
C SER A 203 -1.25 -4.10 1.22
N ASP A 204 -1.45 -4.82 2.33
CA ASP A 204 -2.35 -5.98 2.40
C ASP A 204 -3.80 -5.60 2.08
N LYS A 205 -4.26 -4.44 2.58
CA LYS A 205 -5.60 -3.91 2.30
C LYS A 205 -5.78 -3.61 0.80
N LEU A 206 -4.82 -2.95 0.17
CA LEU A 206 -4.88 -2.60 -1.27
C LEU A 206 -4.76 -3.82 -2.19
N LEU A 207 -4.10 -4.90 -1.71
CA LEU A 207 -4.09 -6.20 -2.37
C LEU A 207 -5.44 -6.93 -2.22
N THR A 208 -6.11 -6.76 -1.08
CA THR A 208 -7.40 -7.42 -0.79
C THR A 208 -8.61 -6.60 -1.26
N ALA A 209 -8.42 -5.33 -1.63
CA ALA A 209 -9.49 -4.38 -1.99
C ALA A 209 -10.15 -4.64 -3.35
N GLN A 210 -9.75 -5.68 -4.08
CA GLN A 210 -10.55 -6.16 -5.18
C GLN A 210 -11.84 -6.77 -4.66
N GLN A 211 -12.95 -6.13 -5.03
CA GLN A 211 -14.34 -6.55 -4.83
C GLN A 211 -14.50 -8.06 -4.65
N THR A 212 -14.71 -8.46 -3.40
CA THR A 212 -15.39 -9.70 -3.07
C THR A 212 -16.88 -9.39 -3.12
N VAL A 213 -17.58 -9.76 -4.20
CA VAL A 213 -19.03 -9.96 -4.03
C VAL A 213 -19.15 -11.18 -3.12
N ALA A 214 -19.54 -10.94 -1.87
CA ALA A 214 -20.10 -11.99 -1.02
C ALA A 214 -21.60 -12.01 -1.35
N GLY A 215 -22.06 -13.07 -2.02
CA GLY A 215 -23.50 -13.26 -2.25
C GLY A 215 -23.85 -13.54 -3.70
N PHE A 216 -23.75 -14.81 -4.08
CA PHE A 216 -24.72 -15.47 -4.95
C PHE A 216 -25.03 -16.88 -4.45
N GLY A 217 -24.09 -17.53 -3.73
CA GLY A 217 -24.39 -18.76 -2.99
C GLY A 217 -25.43 -18.59 -1.88
N ASP A 218 -26.32 -19.57 -1.75
CA ASP A 218 -27.21 -19.71 -0.59
C ASP A 218 -26.39 -19.61 0.70
N GLY A 219 -26.97 -19.08 1.78
CA GLY A 219 -26.26 -18.82 3.06
C GLY A 219 -25.55 -20.03 3.72
N SER A 220 -25.63 -21.21 3.12
CA SER A 220 -24.90 -22.43 3.47
C SER A 220 -23.45 -22.47 2.96
N ASN A 221 -23.10 -21.77 1.87
CA ASN A 221 -21.77 -21.83 1.24
C ASN A 221 -21.29 -20.43 0.81
N PRO A 222 -20.59 -19.68 1.70
CA PRO A 222 -20.14 -18.33 1.39
C PRO A 222 -19.02 -18.36 0.34
N GLU A 223 -19.08 -17.48 -0.66
CA GLU A 223 -18.15 -17.42 -1.79
C GLU A 223 -17.20 -16.22 -1.67
N VAL A 224 -16.00 -16.34 -2.26
CA VAL A 224 -15.05 -15.24 -2.42
C VAL A 224 -14.55 -15.21 -3.86
N LEU A 225 -14.79 -14.10 -4.55
CA LEU A 225 -14.21 -13.81 -5.86
C LEU A 225 -12.94 -12.98 -5.73
N LEU A 226 -11.85 -13.42 -6.36
CA LEU A 226 -10.55 -12.73 -6.42
C LEU A 226 -10.04 -12.71 -7.87
N LEU A 227 -9.27 -11.72 -8.30
CA LEU A 227 -8.46 -11.95 -9.51
C LEU A 227 -7.42 -13.05 -9.24
N LEU A 228 -7.13 -13.86 -10.25
CA LEU A 228 -6.12 -14.93 -10.14
C LEU A 228 -4.76 -14.40 -9.63
N GLN A 229 -4.31 -13.27 -10.16
CA GLN A 229 -3.04 -12.64 -9.80
C GLN A 229 -2.97 -12.24 -8.31
N ASP A 230 -4.09 -11.78 -7.75
CA ASP A 230 -4.16 -11.20 -6.40
C ASP A 230 -4.43 -12.25 -5.31
N MET A 231 -4.81 -13.47 -5.70
CA MET A 231 -5.04 -14.55 -4.76
C MET A 231 -3.75 -14.98 -4.03
N ARG A 232 -3.76 -15.07 -2.70
CA ARG A 232 -2.59 -15.59 -1.94
C ARG A 232 -2.69 -17.08 -1.68
N VAL A 233 -1.77 -17.87 -2.25
CA VAL A 233 -1.77 -19.34 -2.11
C VAL A 233 -1.70 -19.83 -0.66
N VAL A 234 -1.10 -19.04 0.24
CA VAL A 234 -0.98 -19.38 1.68
C VAL A 234 -2.34 -19.43 2.40
N ASN A 235 -3.34 -18.75 1.85
CA ASN A 235 -4.69 -18.67 2.39
C ASN A 235 -5.64 -19.69 1.73
N MET A 236 -5.14 -20.49 0.81
CA MET A 236 -5.90 -21.56 0.17
C MET A 236 -6.07 -22.72 1.15
N LEU A 237 -7.26 -23.31 1.13
CA LEU A 237 -7.62 -24.48 1.90
C LEU A 237 -8.07 -25.61 0.96
N PRO A 238 -7.82 -26.88 1.36
CA PRO A 238 -8.20 -28.03 0.54
C PRO A 238 -9.71 -28.12 0.37
N SER A 239 -10.14 -28.74 -0.73
CA SER A 239 -11.54 -29.02 -1.02
C SER A 239 -12.13 -30.02 -0.01
N GLN A 240 -13.47 -30.18 -0.01
CA GLN A 240 -14.12 -31.15 0.88
C GLN A 240 -13.75 -32.59 0.51
N ALA A 241 -13.64 -32.90 -0.79
CA ALA A 241 -13.21 -34.20 -1.29
C ALA A 241 -11.80 -34.57 -0.79
N MET A 242 -10.88 -33.60 -0.78
CA MET A 242 -9.53 -33.81 -0.27
C MET A 242 -9.49 -34.05 1.24
N LYS A 243 -10.41 -33.47 2.02
CA LYS A 243 -10.52 -33.76 3.46
C LYS A 243 -11.05 -35.17 3.74
N GLN A 244 -11.75 -35.75 2.76
CA GLN A 244 -12.33 -37.10 2.83
C GLN A 244 -11.44 -38.17 2.18
N ASP A 245 -10.24 -37.79 1.68
CA ASP A 245 -9.32 -38.65 0.92
C ASP A 245 -10.01 -39.46 -0.21
N LYS A 246 -11.09 -38.90 -0.78
CA LYS A 246 -11.84 -39.54 -1.86
C LYS A 246 -11.41 -38.95 -3.20
N PRO A 247 -10.82 -39.75 -4.11
CA PRO A 247 -10.47 -39.28 -5.44
C PRO A 247 -11.74 -39.09 -6.29
N TYR A 248 -11.75 -38.02 -7.08
CA TYR A 248 -12.78 -37.75 -8.08
C TYR A 248 -12.13 -37.63 -9.45
N THR A 249 -12.79 -38.22 -10.44
CA THR A 249 -12.42 -38.13 -11.85
C THR A 249 -13.40 -37.22 -12.59
N ILE A 250 -13.02 -36.79 -13.80
CA ILE A 250 -13.94 -35.99 -14.64
C ILE A 250 -15.24 -36.74 -14.93
N GLN A 251 -15.19 -38.07 -15.06
CA GLN A 251 -16.37 -38.88 -15.34
C GLN A 251 -17.39 -38.84 -14.19
N ASP A 252 -16.94 -38.53 -12.98
CA ASP A 252 -17.79 -38.38 -11.80
C ASP A 252 -18.49 -37.01 -11.74
N MET A 253 -18.06 -36.03 -12.56
CA MET A 253 -18.55 -34.65 -12.52
C MET A 253 -19.86 -34.47 -13.28
N SER A 254 -20.89 -35.19 -12.84
CA SER A 254 -22.21 -35.22 -13.49
C SER A 254 -23.23 -34.23 -12.90
N SER A 255 -22.95 -33.69 -11.71
CA SER A 255 -23.86 -32.77 -11.01
C SER A 255 -23.12 -31.61 -10.35
N ALA A 256 -23.82 -30.50 -10.12
CA ALA A 256 -23.30 -29.35 -9.37
C ALA A 256 -22.78 -29.73 -7.96
N ARG A 257 -23.37 -30.78 -7.35
CA ARG A 257 -22.92 -31.30 -6.06
C ARG A 257 -21.51 -31.88 -6.16
N ASP A 258 -21.20 -32.62 -7.21
CA ASP A 258 -19.88 -33.22 -7.39
C ASP A 258 -18.81 -32.14 -7.59
N TRP A 259 -19.13 -31.10 -8.37
CA TRP A 259 -18.29 -29.90 -8.53
C TRP A 259 -18.04 -29.18 -7.20
N SER A 260 -19.06 -29.03 -6.37
CA SER A 260 -18.93 -28.35 -5.06
C SER A 260 -17.97 -29.08 -4.10
N LEU A 261 -17.86 -30.41 -4.20
CA LEU A 261 -16.99 -31.21 -3.34
C LEU A 261 -15.52 -31.08 -3.74
N THR A 262 -15.23 -30.86 -5.03
CA THR A 262 -13.87 -30.77 -5.57
C THR A 262 -13.31 -29.35 -5.55
N GLN A 263 -14.15 -28.34 -5.28
CA GLN A 263 -13.77 -26.93 -5.27
C GLN A 263 -12.90 -26.56 -4.07
N LEU A 264 -11.84 -25.79 -4.32
CA LEU A 264 -10.95 -25.27 -3.30
C LEU A 264 -11.62 -24.18 -2.45
N GLN A 265 -11.12 -24.03 -1.23
CA GLN A 265 -11.59 -23.03 -0.28
C GLN A 265 -10.53 -21.96 -0.05
N TYR A 266 -10.93 -20.82 0.50
CA TYR A 266 -10.06 -19.69 0.76
C TYR A 266 -10.40 -19.01 2.09
N LYS A 267 -9.37 -18.66 2.87
CA LYS A 267 -9.52 -17.99 4.17
C LYS A 267 -9.01 -16.55 4.09
N ARG A 268 -9.93 -15.59 4.07
CA ARG A 268 -9.60 -14.15 3.95
C ARG A 268 -9.03 -13.55 5.24
N ILE A 269 -9.60 -13.93 6.38
CA ILE A 269 -9.27 -13.42 7.72
C ILE A 269 -8.86 -14.61 8.57
N VAL A 270 -7.79 -14.47 9.37
CA VAL A 270 -7.22 -15.55 10.19
C VAL A 270 -8.26 -16.22 11.07
N ASP A 271 -9.23 -15.47 11.59
CA ASP A 271 -10.30 -15.98 12.48
C ASP A 271 -11.69 -16.03 11.80
N GLY A 272 -11.77 -15.82 10.49
CA GLY A 272 -13.03 -15.87 9.72
C GLY A 272 -13.37 -17.28 9.20
N PRO A 273 -14.63 -17.52 8.78
CA PRO A 273 -15.01 -18.78 8.15
C PRO A 273 -14.32 -18.96 6.77
N PRO A 274 -14.06 -20.21 6.34
CA PRO A 274 -13.59 -20.48 5.00
C PRO A 274 -14.69 -20.17 3.97
N HIS A 275 -14.29 -19.66 2.81
CA HIS A 275 -15.18 -19.37 1.70
C HIS A 275 -14.83 -20.27 0.51
N VAL A 276 -15.79 -20.54 -0.36
CA VAL A 276 -15.59 -21.19 -1.65
C VAL A 276 -14.78 -20.25 -2.55
N LEU A 277 -13.69 -20.76 -3.14
CA LEU A 277 -12.79 -19.94 -3.95
C LEU A 277 -13.31 -19.80 -5.40
N LEU A 278 -13.55 -18.56 -5.79
CA LEU A 278 -13.74 -18.15 -7.18
C LEU A 278 -12.57 -17.27 -7.61
N VAL A 279 -12.10 -17.48 -8.83
CA VAL A 279 -11.09 -16.64 -9.47
C VAL A 279 -11.64 -16.01 -10.73
N GLN A 280 -11.39 -14.72 -10.92
CA GLN A 280 -11.56 -14.11 -12.22
C GLN A 280 -10.25 -14.23 -13.00
N VAL A 281 -10.36 -14.80 -14.20
CA VAL A 281 -9.31 -14.86 -15.22
C VAL A 281 -9.68 -13.95 -16.36
N SER A 282 -8.70 -13.40 -17.09
CA SER A 282 -8.93 -12.43 -18.15
C SER A 282 -7.84 -12.51 -19.20
N ASP A 283 -8.12 -11.99 -20.40
CA ASP A 283 -7.17 -11.88 -21.50
C ASP A 283 -6.50 -13.22 -21.90
N LEU A 284 -7.29 -14.30 -21.92
CA LEU A 284 -6.80 -15.63 -22.30
C LEU A 284 -7.05 -15.92 -23.78
N SER A 285 -6.14 -16.68 -24.39
CA SER A 285 -6.38 -17.31 -25.69
C SER A 285 -7.15 -18.60 -25.45
N MET A 286 -8.34 -18.72 -26.04
CA MET A 286 -9.19 -19.89 -25.93
C MET A 286 -9.22 -20.63 -27.27
N GLN A 287 -9.31 -21.96 -27.20
CA GLN A 287 -9.51 -22.82 -28.36
C GLN A 287 -10.71 -23.70 -28.10
N ILE A 288 -11.70 -23.62 -28.99
CA ILE A 288 -12.81 -24.55 -29.03
C ILE A 288 -12.39 -25.68 -29.97
N HIS A 289 -12.46 -26.92 -29.49
CA HIS A 289 -12.21 -28.12 -30.28
C HIS A 289 -13.51 -28.91 -30.42
N LYS A 290 -13.96 -29.11 -31.66
CA LYS A 290 -15.09 -29.96 -32.03
C LYS A 290 -14.56 -31.29 -32.52
N THR A 291 -14.84 -32.37 -31.80
CA THR A 291 -14.37 -33.72 -32.15
C THR A 291 -15.39 -34.50 -32.98
N ALA A 292 -14.97 -35.59 -33.61
CA ALA A 292 -15.83 -36.49 -34.40
C ALA A 292 -17.06 -37.01 -33.64
N ALA A 293 -16.95 -37.17 -32.32
CA ALA A 293 -18.05 -37.59 -31.43
C ALA A 293 -19.04 -36.46 -31.10
N ASN A 294 -18.96 -35.32 -31.80
CA ASN A 294 -19.70 -34.09 -31.52
C ASN A 294 -19.53 -33.57 -30.08
N THR A 295 -18.39 -33.90 -29.45
CA THR A 295 -18.03 -33.36 -28.13
C THR A 295 -17.17 -32.11 -28.31
N THR A 296 -17.50 -31.07 -27.55
CA THR A 296 -16.83 -29.78 -27.58
C THR A 296 -15.90 -29.66 -26.37
N ARG A 297 -14.63 -29.37 -26.60
CA ARG A 297 -13.63 -29.12 -25.55
C ARG A 297 -13.13 -27.68 -25.61
N LEU A 298 -12.92 -27.09 -24.44
CA LEU A 298 -12.36 -25.74 -24.30
C LEU A 298 -10.95 -25.82 -23.74
N LEU A 299 -9.98 -25.52 -24.58
CA LEU A 299 -8.60 -25.36 -24.13
C LEU A 299 -8.28 -23.88 -23.96
N PHE A 300 -7.46 -23.56 -22.98
CA PHE A 300 -7.03 -22.19 -22.74
C PHE A 300 -5.51 -22.10 -22.67
N GLU A 301 -4.97 -20.96 -23.04
CA GLU A 301 -3.57 -20.60 -22.90
C GLU A 301 -3.47 -19.33 -22.05
N MET A 302 -2.66 -19.41 -20.99
CA MET A 302 -2.40 -18.30 -20.06
C MET A 302 -1.03 -17.69 -20.33
N ASN A 303 -0.87 -16.43 -19.94
CA ASN A 303 0.45 -15.83 -19.83
C ASN A 303 1.29 -16.56 -18.76
N GLU A 304 2.61 -16.42 -18.82
CA GLU A 304 3.53 -17.04 -17.86
C GLU A 304 3.27 -16.69 -16.38
N PRO A 305 2.97 -15.43 -15.98
CA PRO A 305 2.72 -15.13 -14.57
C PRO A 305 1.48 -15.85 -14.02
N ASP A 306 0.38 -15.90 -14.78
CA ASP A 306 -0.85 -16.60 -14.38
C ASP A 306 -0.65 -18.11 -14.37
N LEU A 307 0.07 -18.66 -15.35
CA LEU A 307 0.39 -20.09 -15.36
C LEU A 307 1.30 -20.48 -14.19
N LYS A 308 2.29 -19.65 -13.86
CA LYS A 308 3.13 -19.83 -12.66
C LYS A 308 2.28 -19.78 -11.39
N LYS A 309 1.28 -18.90 -11.33
CA LYS A 309 0.31 -18.84 -10.23
C LYS A 309 -0.46 -20.15 -10.09
N MET A 310 -1.02 -20.65 -11.18
CA MET A 310 -1.76 -21.92 -11.22
C MET A 310 -0.88 -23.12 -10.82
N ARG A 311 0.40 -23.15 -11.24
CA ARG A 311 1.37 -24.19 -10.81
C ARG A 311 1.63 -24.14 -9.30
N ASN A 312 1.78 -22.96 -8.73
CA ASN A 312 1.95 -22.79 -7.28
C ASN A 312 0.70 -23.24 -6.53
N MET A 313 -0.49 -22.94 -7.07
CA MET A 313 -1.76 -23.43 -6.54
C MET A 313 -1.80 -24.96 -6.55
N ALA A 314 -1.40 -25.59 -7.66
CA ALA A 314 -1.38 -27.05 -7.79
C ALA A 314 -0.45 -27.69 -6.76
N HIS A 315 0.72 -27.10 -6.53
CA HIS A 315 1.64 -27.55 -5.50
C HIS A 315 1.03 -27.49 -4.09
N VAL A 316 0.42 -26.36 -3.71
CA VAL A 316 -0.22 -26.20 -2.39
C VAL A 316 -1.42 -27.13 -2.21
N ALA A 317 -2.20 -27.33 -3.28
CA ALA A 317 -3.32 -28.24 -3.30
C ALA A 317 -2.92 -29.71 -3.46
N LYS A 318 -1.61 -30.05 -3.46
CA LYS A 318 -1.11 -31.42 -3.67
C LYS A 318 -1.62 -32.09 -4.96
N ALA A 319 -1.93 -31.29 -5.98
CA ALA A 319 -2.28 -31.77 -7.31
C ALA A 319 -1.00 -32.21 -8.05
N THR A 320 -0.62 -33.47 -7.89
CA THR A 320 0.65 -34.05 -8.35
C THR A 320 0.81 -34.06 -9.87
N GLN A 321 -0.29 -34.03 -10.62
CA GLN A 321 -0.28 -34.02 -12.08
C GLN A 321 -0.29 -32.60 -12.68
N GLY A 322 -0.33 -31.56 -11.84
CA GLY A 322 -0.14 -30.16 -12.25
C GLY A 322 -1.42 -29.42 -12.60
N VAL A 323 -1.40 -28.66 -13.70
CA VAL A 323 -2.50 -27.79 -14.14
C VAL A 323 -3.09 -28.33 -15.43
N ARG A 324 -4.41 -28.53 -15.44
CA ARG A 324 -5.17 -28.91 -16.62
C ARG A 324 -5.50 -27.67 -17.44
N MET A 325 -5.06 -27.65 -18.70
CA MET A 325 -5.30 -26.54 -19.65
C MET A 325 -6.64 -26.65 -20.38
N GLU A 326 -7.60 -27.33 -19.75
CA GLU A 326 -8.98 -27.49 -20.20
C GLU A 326 -9.88 -26.77 -19.21
N MET A 327 -10.79 -25.95 -19.72
CA MET A 327 -11.79 -25.22 -18.95
C MET A 327 -13.12 -25.93 -19.10
N PHE A 328 -13.79 -26.17 -17.97
CA PHE A 328 -15.15 -26.70 -17.95
C PHE A 328 -16.13 -25.55 -17.84
N LEU A 329 -17.36 -25.77 -18.30
CA LEU A 329 -18.47 -24.85 -18.10
C LEU A 329 -19.43 -25.49 -17.10
N ASP A 330 -19.87 -24.70 -16.13
CA ASP A 330 -20.98 -25.09 -15.26
C ASP A 330 -22.27 -25.26 -16.08
N GLU A 331 -23.19 -26.12 -15.61
CA GLU A 331 -24.48 -26.36 -16.26
C GLU A 331 -25.27 -25.06 -16.48
N TYR A 332 -25.14 -24.11 -15.54
CA TYR A 332 -25.80 -22.80 -15.58
C TYR A 332 -24.83 -21.67 -15.93
N CYS A 333 -23.73 -21.99 -16.63
CA CYS A 333 -22.74 -20.98 -17.00
C CYS A 333 -23.39 -19.87 -17.84
N ALA A 334 -23.25 -18.62 -17.40
CA ALA A 334 -23.69 -17.47 -18.18
C ALA A 334 -22.64 -17.15 -19.26
N ILE A 335 -22.98 -17.40 -20.52
CA ILE A 335 -22.05 -17.25 -21.65
C ILE A 335 -22.42 -15.99 -22.45
N THR A 336 -21.42 -15.18 -22.76
CA THR A 336 -21.55 -14.00 -23.64
C THR A 336 -20.46 -14.03 -24.69
N ILE A 337 -20.85 -13.95 -25.97
CA ILE A 337 -19.94 -13.99 -27.11
C ILE A 337 -20.26 -12.81 -28.04
N ASP A 338 -19.27 -11.98 -28.34
CA ASP A 338 -19.47 -10.76 -29.15
C ASP A 338 -20.62 -9.88 -28.64
N ASP A 339 -20.72 -9.77 -27.32
CA ASP A 339 -21.76 -9.04 -26.58
C ASP A 339 -23.19 -9.63 -26.68
N ASN A 340 -23.34 -10.82 -27.28
CA ASN A 340 -24.60 -11.56 -27.31
C ASN A 340 -24.61 -12.64 -26.23
N GLN A 341 -25.71 -12.74 -25.48
CA GLN A 341 -25.92 -13.86 -24.56
C GLN A 341 -26.34 -15.10 -25.34
N VAL A 342 -25.77 -16.25 -24.96
CA VAL A 342 -26.00 -17.54 -25.62
C VAL A 342 -26.24 -18.60 -24.55
N GLN A 343 -27.10 -19.58 -24.84
CA GLN A 343 -27.51 -20.58 -23.83
C GLN A 343 -26.46 -21.67 -23.66
N SER A 344 -25.75 -22.01 -24.74
CA SER A 344 -24.66 -22.99 -24.71
C SER A 344 -23.65 -22.72 -25.80
N LEU A 345 -22.43 -23.24 -25.64
CA LEU A 345 -21.46 -23.23 -26.74
C LEU A 345 -21.93 -24.03 -27.94
N GLN A 346 -22.71 -25.10 -27.72
CA GLN A 346 -23.21 -25.92 -28.81
C GLN A 346 -24.19 -25.14 -29.69
N GLU A 347 -25.10 -24.37 -29.08
CA GLU A 347 -26.01 -23.47 -29.79
C GLU A 347 -25.24 -22.49 -30.69
N CYS A 348 -24.16 -21.91 -30.18
CA CYS A 348 -23.34 -20.99 -30.94
C CYS A 348 -22.71 -21.62 -32.18
N ILE A 349 -22.27 -22.87 -32.05
CA ILE A 349 -21.65 -23.64 -33.13
C ILE A 349 -22.70 -24.05 -34.16
N ASP A 350 -23.87 -24.51 -33.69
CA ASP A 350 -24.92 -25.04 -34.55
C ASP A 350 -25.63 -23.93 -35.36
N GLN A 351 -25.75 -22.74 -34.78
CA GLN A 351 -26.40 -21.59 -35.41
C GLN A 351 -25.41 -20.63 -36.11
N ASP A 352 -24.12 -20.96 -36.15
CA ASP A 352 -23.05 -20.12 -36.73
C ASP A 352 -23.08 -18.66 -36.19
N LEU A 353 -23.42 -18.50 -34.91
CA LEU A 353 -23.57 -17.19 -34.26
C LEU A 353 -22.22 -16.51 -33.99
N ILE A 354 -21.13 -17.21 -34.26
CA ILE A 354 -19.76 -16.82 -33.99
C ILE A 354 -19.02 -16.86 -35.31
N GLU A 355 -18.29 -15.79 -35.63
CA GLU A 355 -17.38 -15.77 -36.78
C GLU A 355 -16.20 -16.72 -36.50
N THR A 356 -16.39 -18.01 -36.79
CA THR A 356 -15.44 -19.08 -36.44
C THR A 356 -14.69 -19.56 -37.67
N ASN A 357 -13.39 -19.27 -37.70
CA ASN A 357 -12.49 -19.89 -38.67
C ASN A 357 -12.10 -21.28 -38.15
N TRP A 358 -12.93 -22.28 -38.43
CA TRP A 358 -12.63 -23.67 -38.12
C TRP A 358 -11.47 -24.18 -38.97
N GLU A 359 -10.42 -24.62 -38.29
CA GLU A 359 -9.23 -25.21 -38.90
C GLU A 359 -9.11 -26.68 -38.47
N PRO A 360 -8.54 -27.58 -39.30
CA PRO A 360 -8.25 -28.94 -38.87
C PRO A 360 -7.23 -28.91 -37.71
N CYS A 361 -7.56 -29.61 -36.62
CA CYS A 361 -6.69 -29.71 -35.46
C CYS A 361 -5.42 -30.50 -35.79
N GLN A 362 -4.26 -29.95 -35.45
CA GLN A 362 -2.96 -30.59 -35.71
C GLN A 362 -2.54 -31.59 -34.62
N LYS A 363 -3.39 -31.85 -33.61
CA LYS A 363 -3.05 -32.79 -32.53
C LYS A 363 -3.20 -34.24 -33.00
N PRO A 364 -2.16 -35.08 -32.89
CA PRO A 364 -2.18 -36.46 -33.40
C PRO A 364 -3.23 -37.34 -32.70
N ASP A 365 -3.60 -37.01 -31.46
CA ASP A 365 -4.60 -37.75 -30.67
C ASP A 365 -6.06 -37.41 -31.03
N HIS A 366 -6.27 -36.42 -31.91
CA HIS A 366 -7.59 -35.91 -32.27
C HIS A 366 -7.93 -36.26 -33.73
N GLN A 367 -8.49 -37.45 -33.98
CA GLN A 367 -9.01 -37.80 -35.30
C GLN A 367 -10.24 -36.94 -35.63
N GLU A 368 -10.28 -36.38 -36.84
CA GLU A 368 -11.39 -35.57 -37.38
C GLU A 368 -11.84 -34.41 -36.48
N CYS A 369 -10.89 -33.74 -35.84
CA CYS A 369 -11.17 -32.60 -34.97
C CYS A 369 -11.02 -31.27 -35.70
N GLN A 370 -12.00 -30.39 -35.52
CA GLN A 370 -11.96 -29.00 -35.96
C GLN A 370 -11.70 -28.09 -34.75
N MET A 371 -10.93 -27.03 -34.96
CA MET A 371 -10.56 -26.08 -33.91
C MET A 371 -10.83 -24.65 -34.36
N SER A 372 -11.35 -23.83 -33.45
CA SER A 372 -11.50 -22.38 -33.62
C SER A 372 -10.95 -21.65 -32.41
N ARG A 373 -10.44 -20.43 -32.62
CA ARG A 373 -9.85 -19.60 -31.56
C ARG A 373 -10.81 -18.49 -31.13
N LEU A 374 -10.91 -18.28 -29.83
CA LEU A 374 -11.63 -17.16 -29.22
C LEU A 374 -10.68 -16.38 -28.31
N ILE A 375 -11.02 -15.12 -28.05
CA ILE A 375 -10.33 -14.28 -27.07
C ILE A 375 -11.24 -14.20 -25.85
N LEU A 376 -10.81 -14.77 -24.72
CA LEU A 376 -11.50 -14.59 -23.45
C LEU A 376 -11.22 -13.19 -22.92
N GLN A 377 -12.24 -12.37 -22.78
CA GLN A 377 -12.10 -11.08 -22.11
C GLN A 377 -12.00 -11.30 -20.61
N ARG A 378 -12.96 -12.05 -20.05
CA ARG A 378 -12.97 -12.44 -18.64
C ARG A 378 -13.86 -13.65 -18.40
N ALA A 379 -13.50 -14.46 -17.41
CA ALA A 379 -14.37 -15.49 -16.86
C ALA A 379 -14.28 -15.48 -15.34
N ILE A 380 -15.40 -15.82 -14.68
CA ILE A 380 -15.44 -16.16 -13.26
C ILE A 380 -15.43 -17.68 -13.17
N CYS A 381 -14.42 -18.22 -12.51
CA CYS A 381 -14.20 -19.66 -12.43
C CYS A 381 -14.10 -20.15 -11.00
N GLY A 382 -14.75 -21.27 -10.70
CA GLY A 382 -14.36 -22.12 -9.58
C GLY A 382 -13.03 -22.80 -9.85
N VAL A 383 -12.22 -22.96 -8.81
CA VAL A 383 -10.94 -23.69 -8.88
C VAL A 383 -11.11 -25.06 -8.24
N HIS A 384 -10.89 -26.13 -9.02
CA HIS A 384 -11.17 -27.50 -8.60
C HIS A 384 -9.91 -28.37 -8.64
N VAL A 385 -9.88 -29.40 -7.81
CA VAL A 385 -8.88 -30.47 -7.88
C VAL A 385 -9.56 -31.77 -8.33
N ILE A 386 -9.22 -32.24 -9.53
CA ILE A 386 -9.81 -33.41 -10.19
C ILE A 386 -8.68 -34.17 -10.87
N ASP A 387 -8.66 -35.51 -10.78
CA ASP A 387 -7.56 -36.34 -11.33
C ASP A 387 -6.15 -35.93 -10.84
N SER A 388 -6.04 -35.43 -9.61
CA SER A 388 -4.79 -34.85 -9.09
C SER A 388 -4.23 -33.69 -9.94
N MET A 389 -5.08 -33.00 -10.70
CA MET A 389 -4.79 -31.76 -11.41
C MET A 389 -5.66 -30.62 -10.89
N ILE A 390 -5.15 -29.38 -10.93
CA ILE A 390 -6.01 -28.20 -10.80
C ILE A 390 -6.67 -27.91 -12.14
N THR A 391 -7.97 -27.60 -12.12
CA THR A 391 -8.74 -27.15 -13.28
C THR A 391 -9.67 -25.99 -12.93
N LEU A 392 -10.21 -25.33 -13.96
CA LEU A 392 -11.14 -24.22 -13.86
C LEU A 392 -12.52 -24.65 -14.38
N CYS A 393 -13.57 -24.35 -13.62
CA CYS A 393 -14.95 -24.47 -14.06
C CYS A 393 -15.58 -23.08 -14.11
N ALA A 394 -15.96 -22.60 -15.29
CA ALA A 394 -16.50 -21.27 -15.48
C ALA A 394 -17.98 -21.20 -15.10
N LEU A 395 -18.33 -20.23 -14.25
CA LEU A 395 -19.71 -19.86 -13.88
C LEU A 395 -20.23 -18.72 -14.76
N ARG A 396 -19.33 -17.86 -15.23
CA ARG A 396 -19.61 -16.78 -16.16
C ARG A 396 -18.45 -16.65 -17.13
N PHE A 397 -18.76 -16.51 -18.40
CA PHE A 397 -17.81 -16.61 -19.49
C PHE A 397 -18.09 -15.53 -20.54
N GLU A 398 -17.15 -14.60 -20.75
CA GLU A 398 -17.27 -13.50 -21.73
C GLU A 398 -16.10 -13.55 -22.73
N CYS A 399 -16.41 -13.78 -24.00
CA CYS A 399 -15.42 -13.91 -25.05
C CYS A 399 -15.78 -13.13 -26.33
N ILE A 400 -14.77 -12.98 -27.18
CA ILE A 400 -14.87 -12.38 -28.51
C ILE A 400 -14.41 -13.40 -29.54
N SER A 401 -15.15 -13.52 -30.63
CA SER A 401 -14.90 -14.49 -31.70
C SER A 401 -13.68 -14.18 -32.56
N SER A 402 -13.51 -12.92 -32.94
CA SER A 402 -12.52 -12.52 -33.92
C SER A 402 -11.81 -11.21 -33.54
N LYS A 403 -10.62 -10.99 -34.12
CA LYS A 403 -9.89 -9.71 -33.95
C LYS A 403 -10.67 -8.53 -34.52
N TYR A 404 -11.55 -8.74 -35.50
CA TYR A 404 -12.42 -7.70 -36.05
C TYR A 404 -13.44 -7.23 -35.02
N ARG A 405 -14.10 -8.18 -34.35
CA ARG A 405 -15.04 -7.89 -33.24
C ARG A 405 -14.37 -7.15 -32.10
N LEU A 406 -13.13 -7.51 -31.76
CA LEU A 406 -12.34 -6.77 -30.77
C LEU A 406 -12.12 -5.30 -31.20
N ASN A 407 -11.84 -5.05 -32.48
CA ASN A 407 -11.66 -3.68 -32.99
C ASN A 407 -12.95 -2.86 -32.98
N LEU A 408 -14.12 -3.48 -33.12
CA LEU A 408 -15.41 -2.78 -32.99
C LEU A 408 -15.66 -2.22 -31.58
N LYS A 409 -14.96 -2.75 -30.56
CA LYS A 409 -15.01 -2.21 -29.19
C LYS A 409 -14.17 -0.94 -29.01
N ARG A 410 -13.35 -0.55 -29.99
CA ARG A 410 -12.55 0.69 -29.91
C ARG A 410 -13.46 1.89 -30.12
N GLN A 411 -13.40 2.84 -29.19
CA GLN A 411 -14.12 4.10 -29.32
C GLN A 411 -13.35 5.06 -30.23
N PHE A 412 -14.08 5.77 -31.10
CA PHE A 412 -13.51 6.92 -31.80
C PHE A 412 -13.22 8.04 -30.79
N LEU A 413 -12.16 8.81 -31.04
CA LEU A 413 -11.89 10.03 -30.27
C LEU A 413 -13.04 11.02 -30.50
N SER A 414 -13.41 11.76 -29.46
CA SER A 414 -14.32 12.90 -29.61
C SER A 414 -13.61 13.99 -30.44
N ASN A 415 -14.32 14.51 -31.45
CA ASN A 415 -13.85 15.64 -32.26
C ASN A 415 -13.74 16.92 -31.44
#